data_AF-A0A1Y3A2B9-F1
#
_entry.id   AF-A0A1Y3A2B9-F1
#
_cell.length_a   1.000
_cell.length_b   1.000
_cell.length_c   1.000
_cell.angle_alpha   90.00
_cell.angle_beta   90.00
_cell.angle_gamma   90.00
#
_symmetry.space_group_name_H-M   'P 1'
#
loop_
_entity.id
_entity.type
_entity.pdbx_description
1 polymer ?
#
loop_
_entity_poly.entity_id
_entity_poly.type
_entity_poly.pdbx_seq_one_letter_code
_entity_poly.pdbx_strand_id
1 'polypeptide(L)'
;MLQIQPEPSAQALVQQFNLIGTIDIEAIASLETLYILPANCAAELDFSLVQRVNSMGLAQLLKLFEHWQKQAISINVTNANRMISVLFKMTGLSRFLHDVEKSAPAVQVPNAKVITSAPVATANTTTNSNGKLKLWVSAQNSHQMNGWYFFNTYLQRHTGREIHLELVHGAMSEQSSNIELMDIVFTKPFEATRLLMENNFSPLLHPLNQNEEVTLLVRADDKREKISDFHNGKVITATADSFVYLLGRFLLEETASATQLDYSFSGHDIKALQMLLKGQADILFIATETYRGLSSLTRNMLREIDQSETGFAFHLFCAAPHCADVGSVITEVLLNMEQDSQGRQVLADLGLDGWSKPKQDEINMLAMLFNRYMGNESQNAIAVGSK
;
A
#
# COMPACT_ATOMS: atom_id res chain seq x y z
N MET A 1 20.81 -7.96 -3.49
CA MET A 1 21.09 -8.87 -2.35
C MET A 1 21.69 -8.12 -1.16
N LEU A 2 21.07 -8.27 0.02
CA LEU A 2 21.50 -7.65 1.28
C LEU A 2 22.79 -8.28 1.82
N GLN A 3 23.73 -7.45 2.28
CA GLN A 3 24.90 -7.88 3.05
C GLN A 3 24.80 -7.36 4.49
N ILE A 4 25.27 -8.16 5.44
CA ILE A 4 25.29 -7.83 6.88
C ILE A 4 26.73 -7.97 7.35
N GLN A 5 27.29 -6.91 7.93
CA GLN A 5 28.68 -6.88 8.41
C GLN A 5 28.77 -6.24 9.80
N PRO A 6 29.56 -6.79 10.74
CA PRO A 6 30.31 -8.04 10.65
C PRO A 6 29.38 -9.28 10.69
N GLU A 7 29.95 -10.47 10.51
CA GLU A 7 29.19 -11.71 10.68
C GLU A 7 28.64 -11.84 12.12
N PRO A 8 27.39 -12.29 12.30
CA PRO A 8 26.81 -12.45 13.63
C PRO A 8 27.57 -13.45 14.51
N SER A 9 27.64 -13.17 15.81
CA SER A 9 28.25 -14.05 16.80
C SER A 9 27.21 -14.58 17.77
N ALA A 10 27.24 -15.89 18.04
CA ALA A 10 26.37 -16.54 19.02
C ALA A 10 26.80 -16.30 20.48
N GLN A 11 27.90 -15.58 20.72
CA GLN A 11 28.48 -15.38 22.06
C GLN A 11 28.53 -13.91 22.49
N ALA A 12 28.57 -12.97 21.55
CA ALA A 12 28.73 -11.56 21.88
C ALA A 12 27.42 -10.95 22.40
N LEU A 13 27.51 -10.23 23.53
CA LEU A 13 26.36 -9.63 24.20
C LEU A 13 26.02 -8.21 23.70
N VAL A 14 26.91 -7.58 22.93
CA VAL A 14 26.66 -6.30 22.25
C VAL A 14 27.22 -6.42 20.85
N GLN A 15 26.37 -6.19 19.85
CA GLN A 15 26.73 -6.35 18.43
C GLN A 15 26.10 -5.23 17.61
N GLN A 16 26.88 -4.67 16.68
CA GLN A 16 26.45 -3.65 15.74
C GLN A 16 26.64 -4.18 14.33
N PHE A 17 25.64 -4.02 13.47
CA PHE A 17 25.64 -4.52 12.11
C PHE A 17 25.34 -3.40 11.11
N ASN A 18 26.16 -3.31 10.08
CA ASN A 18 25.88 -2.51 8.90
C ASN A 18 25.04 -3.35 7.93
N LEU A 19 23.85 -2.83 7.58
CA LEU A 19 23.01 -3.42 6.55
C LEU A 19 23.28 -2.69 5.24
N ILE A 20 23.72 -3.44 4.22
CA ILE A 20 24.21 -2.88 2.96
C ILE A 20 23.39 -3.45 1.80
N GLY A 21 22.67 -2.59 1.08
CA GLY A 21 21.87 -2.95 -0.11
C GLY A 21 20.36 -2.84 0.09
N THR A 22 19.59 -3.73 -0.53
CA THR A 22 18.12 -3.73 -0.50
C THR A 22 17.60 -4.80 0.44
N ILE A 23 16.61 -4.46 1.26
CA ILE A 23 15.88 -5.41 2.12
C ILE A 23 14.55 -5.74 1.44
N ASP A 24 14.52 -6.87 0.74
CA ASP A 24 13.37 -7.41 0.03
C ASP A 24 13.30 -8.94 0.19
N ILE A 25 12.66 -9.65 -0.75
CA ILE A 25 12.56 -11.11 -0.70
C ILE A 25 13.93 -11.82 -0.80
N GLU A 26 14.92 -11.22 -1.47
CA GLU A 26 16.26 -11.81 -1.59
C GLU A 26 17.09 -11.67 -0.31
N ALA A 27 16.67 -10.78 0.60
CA ALA A 27 17.35 -10.53 1.85
C ALA A 27 17.12 -11.62 2.92
N ILE A 28 16.18 -12.56 2.69
CA ILE A 28 15.78 -13.59 3.67
C ILE A 28 16.99 -14.35 4.19
N ALA A 29 17.81 -14.92 3.31
CA ALA A 29 18.97 -15.73 3.71
C ALA A 29 19.98 -14.93 4.55
N SER A 30 20.19 -13.65 4.21
CA SER A 30 21.08 -12.77 4.99
C SER A 30 20.48 -12.46 6.37
N LEU A 31 19.19 -12.12 6.45
CA LEU A 31 18.51 -11.84 7.72
C LEU A 31 18.43 -13.08 8.62
N GLU A 32 18.33 -14.30 8.06
CA GLU A 32 18.32 -15.54 8.84
C GLU A 32 19.60 -15.74 9.64
N THR A 33 20.74 -15.21 9.18
CA THR A 33 22.00 -15.27 9.93
C THR A 33 21.93 -14.57 11.30
N LEU A 34 21.02 -13.60 11.46
CA LEU A 34 20.80 -12.85 12.70
C LEU A 34 19.96 -13.60 13.74
N TYR A 35 19.41 -14.77 13.42
CA TYR A 35 18.67 -15.59 14.40
C TYR A 35 19.59 -16.29 15.41
N ILE A 36 20.90 -16.31 15.19
CA ILE A 36 21.87 -16.97 16.08
C ILE A 36 22.25 -16.12 17.31
N LEU A 37 21.82 -14.85 17.36
CA LEU A 37 22.18 -13.94 18.44
C LEU A 37 21.72 -14.52 19.80
N PRO A 38 22.57 -14.44 20.84
CA PRO A 38 22.23 -15.00 22.14
C PRO A 38 21.14 -14.16 22.84
N ALA A 39 20.34 -14.80 23.70
CA ALA A 39 19.35 -14.12 24.50
C ALA A 39 19.96 -13.06 25.43
N ASN A 40 19.21 -11.99 25.70
CA ASN A 40 19.63 -10.84 26.52
C ASN A 40 20.83 -10.05 25.98
N CYS A 41 21.13 -10.13 24.68
CA CYS A 41 22.13 -9.27 24.04
C CYS A 41 21.53 -7.93 23.58
N ALA A 42 22.39 -7.01 23.13
CA ALA A 42 22.02 -5.79 22.45
C ALA A 42 22.46 -5.83 21.00
N ALA A 43 21.54 -5.57 20.08
CA ALA A 43 21.76 -5.53 18.65
C ALA A 43 21.46 -4.12 18.11
N GLU A 44 22.46 -3.51 17.48
CA GLU A 44 22.33 -2.27 16.72
C GLU A 44 22.38 -2.57 15.22
N LEU A 45 21.43 -2.04 14.46
CA LEU A 45 21.36 -2.16 13.01
C LEU A 45 21.51 -0.78 12.39
N ASP A 46 22.63 -0.56 11.72
CA ASP A 46 22.93 0.66 10.97
C ASP A 46 22.36 0.54 9.54
N PHE A 47 21.42 1.42 9.21
CA PHE A 47 20.72 1.48 7.94
C PHE A 47 21.30 2.52 6.96
N SER A 48 22.45 3.13 7.27
CA SER A 48 23.10 4.17 6.43
C SER A 48 23.39 3.73 4.99
N LEU A 49 23.60 2.42 4.78
CA LEU A 49 23.87 1.82 3.47
C LEU A 49 22.70 0.99 2.95
N VAL A 50 21.54 1.08 3.59
CA VAL A 50 20.30 0.47 3.09
C VAL A 50 19.68 1.39 2.04
N GLN A 51 19.61 0.89 0.82
CA GLN A 51 19.08 1.64 -0.32
C GLN A 51 17.56 1.69 -0.30
N ARG A 52 16.92 0.56 0.00
CA ARG A 52 15.46 0.41 -0.03
C ARG A 52 15.00 -0.73 0.88
N VAL A 53 13.81 -0.57 1.45
CA VAL A 53 13.05 -1.62 2.13
C VAL A 53 11.66 -1.67 1.50
N ASN A 54 11.22 -2.83 1.03
CA ASN A 54 9.84 -3.00 0.55
C ASN A 54 8.97 -3.76 1.57
N SER A 55 7.69 -3.95 1.26
CA SER A 55 6.76 -4.70 2.11
C SER A 55 7.26 -6.10 2.49
N MET A 56 7.91 -6.80 1.55
CA MET A 56 8.43 -8.14 1.78
C MET A 56 9.62 -8.16 2.74
N GLY A 57 10.56 -7.23 2.58
CA GLY A 57 11.69 -7.09 3.49
C GLY A 57 11.27 -6.61 4.87
N LEU A 58 10.30 -5.69 4.94
CA LEU A 58 9.73 -5.19 6.19
C LEU A 58 9.06 -6.32 7.00
N ALA A 59 8.32 -7.21 6.34
CA ALA A 59 7.75 -8.39 6.98
C ALA A 59 8.82 -9.33 7.58
N GLN A 60 10.01 -9.42 6.96
CA GLN A 60 11.11 -10.22 7.52
C GLN A 60 11.78 -9.53 8.71
N LEU A 61 11.94 -8.20 8.66
CA LEU A 61 12.41 -7.42 9.80
C LEU A 61 11.45 -7.54 10.99
N LEU A 62 10.14 -7.47 10.76
CA LEU A 62 9.10 -7.68 11.78
C LEU A 62 9.27 -9.04 12.47
N LYS A 63 9.37 -10.12 11.69
CA LYS A 63 9.57 -11.48 12.23
C LYS A 63 10.87 -11.61 13.01
N LEU A 64 11.96 -11.03 12.52
CA LEU A 64 13.25 -11.02 13.20
C LEU A 64 13.14 -10.29 14.54
N PHE A 65 12.52 -9.10 14.55
CA PHE A 65 12.39 -8.29 15.76
C PHE A 65 11.46 -8.93 16.78
N GLU A 66 10.35 -9.54 16.36
CA GLU A 66 9.50 -10.33 17.25
C GLU A 66 10.26 -11.50 17.88
N HIS A 67 11.08 -12.18 17.10
CA HIS A 67 11.93 -13.26 17.59
C HIS A 67 12.95 -12.74 18.62
N TRP A 68 13.64 -11.64 18.32
CA TRP A 68 14.58 -10.98 19.21
C TRP A 68 13.93 -10.50 20.52
N GLN A 69 12.72 -9.94 20.45
CA GLN A 69 11.97 -9.55 21.64
C GLN A 69 11.65 -10.73 22.55
N LYS A 70 11.27 -11.89 22.00
CA LYS A 70 11.05 -13.13 22.78
C LYS A 70 12.33 -13.62 23.48
N GLN A 71 13.49 -13.29 22.93
CA GLN A 71 14.80 -13.57 23.52
C GLN A 71 15.33 -12.45 24.43
N ALA A 72 14.51 -11.42 24.70
CA ALA A 72 14.92 -10.24 25.44
C ALA A 72 16.15 -9.51 24.85
N ILE A 73 16.33 -9.60 23.53
CA ILE A 73 17.37 -8.86 22.82
C ILE A 73 16.93 -7.40 22.68
N SER A 74 17.79 -6.46 23.07
CA SER A 74 17.57 -5.04 22.84
C SER A 74 17.83 -4.71 21.37
N ILE A 75 16.91 -3.98 20.74
CA ILE A 75 16.95 -3.68 19.29
C ILE A 75 17.07 -2.17 19.13
N ASN A 76 18.12 -1.73 18.44
CA ASN A 76 18.31 -0.34 18.08
C ASN A 76 18.55 -0.22 16.57
N VAL A 77 17.81 0.65 15.89
CA VAL A 77 17.97 0.92 14.46
C VAL A 77 18.45 2.35 14.29
N THR A 78 19.61 2.52 13.67
CA THR A 78 20.27 3.81 13.46
C THR A 78 20.36 4.13 11.97
N ASN A 79 20.45 5.42 11.64
CA ASN A 79 20.64 5.93 10.28
C ASN A 79 19.61 5.44 9.24
N ALA A 80 18.39 5.13 9.67
CA ALA A 80 17.30 4.82 8.74
C ALA A 80 17.00 6.05 7.89
N ASN A 81 17.03 5.87 6.56
CA ASN A 81 16.63 6.94 5.65
C ASN A 81 15.15 7.28 5.87
N ARG A 82 14.72 8.40 5.29
CA ARG A 82 13.36 8.91 5.48
C ARG A 82 12.28 7.88 5.11
N MET A 83 12.39 7.21 3.96
CA MET A 83 11.38 6.24 3.54
C MET A 83 11.31 5.02 4.45
N ILE A 84 12.44 4.58 5.00
CA ILE A 84 12.49 3.47 5.95
C ILE A 84 11.86 3.90 7.28
N SER A 85 12.18 5.10 7.76
CA SER A 85 11.56 5.67 8.97
C SER A 85 10.04 5.79 8.83
N VAL A 86 9.57 6.21 7.65
CA VAL A 86 8.15 6.25 7.25
C VAL A 86 7.53 4.85 7.35
N LEU A 87 8.11 3.83 6.71
CA LEU A 87 7.63 2.44 6.78
C LEU A 87 7.64 1.86 8.20
N PHE A 88 8.63 2.20 9.01
CA PHE A 88 8.72 1.76 10.40
C PHE A 88 7.62 2.39 11.25
N LYS A 89 7.29 3.66 11.03
CA LYS A 89 6.14 4.30 11.68
C LYS A 89 4.82 3.65 11.26
N MET A 90 4.67 3.29 9.98
CA MET A 90 3.47 2.62 9.49
C MET A 90 3.22 1.25 10.13
N THR A 91 4.29 0.52 10.43
CA THR A 91 4.23 -0.84 10.99
C THR A 91 4.41 -0.89 12.51
N GLY A 92 4.45 0.27 13.18
CA GLY A 92 4.64 0.35 14.63
C GLY A 92 6.06 -0.04 15.10
N LEU A 93 7.02 -0.14 14.18
CA LEU A 93 8.43 -0.37 14.44
C LEU A 93 9.18 0.90 14.87
N SER A 94 8.53 2.06 14.88
CA SER A 94 9.14 3.35 15.26
C SER A 94 9.84 3.33 16.62
N ARG A 95 9.37 2.51 17.56
CA ARG A 95 10.00 2.31 18.88
C ARG A 95 11.45 1.77 18.83
N PHE A 96 11.86 1.19 17.70
CA PHE A 96 13.22 0.69 17.51
C PHE A 96 14.13 1.72 16.81
N LEU A 97 13.57 2.82 16.28
CA LEU A 97 14.37 3.89 15.68
C LEU A 97 15.05 4.71 16.79
N HIS A 98 16.35 4.95 16.63
CA HIS A 98 17.09 5.86 17.48
C HIS A 98 16.94 7.30 16.96
N ASP A 99 16.01 8.06 17.50
CA ASP A 99 15.89 9.50 17.19
C ASP A 99 17.02 10.29 17.88
N VAL A 100 17.82 11.02 17.10
CA VAL A 100 18.78 12.01 17.60
C VAL A 100 18.08 13.26 18.17
N GLU A 101 16.76 13.40 18.06
CA GLU A 101 16.04 14.55 18.61
C GLU A 101 14.89 14.15 19.56
N LYS A 102 15.13 14.37 20.85
CA LYS A 102 14.07 14.60 21.84
C LYS A 102 13.24 15.80 21.39
N SER A 103 11.98 15.59 21.00
CA SER A 103 10.78 16.07 21.72
C SER A 103 9.54 16.21 20.82
N ALA A 104 8.58 15.31 21.00
CA ALA A 104 7.15 15.59 20.96
C ALA A 104 6.42 14.49 21.75
N PRO A 105 5.27 14.76 22.39
CA PRO A 105 4.63 13.80 23.28
C PRO A 105 4.15 12.59 22.50
N ALA A 106 4.31 11.40 23.10
CA ALA A 106 3.75 10.17 22.60
C ALA A 106 2.25 10.33 22.35
N VAL A 107 1.84 10.29 21.08
CA VAL A 107 0.46 9.99 20.73
C VAL A 107 0.25 8.54 21.15
N GLN A 108 -0.49 8.37 22.24
CA GLN A 108 -0.91 7.07 22.72
C GLN A 108 -1.71 6.40 21.61
N VAL A 109 -1.17 5.31 21.08
CA VAL A 109 -1.94 4.32 20.34
C VAL A 109 -3.01 3.81 21.31
N PRO A 110 -4.32 4.01 21.07
CA PRO A 110 -5.31 3.35 21.88
C PRO A 110 -5.12 1.86 21.67
N ASN A 111 -4.83 1.14 22.76
CA ASN A 111 -4.88 -0.31 22.81
C ASN A 111 -6.09 -0.79 21.99
N ALA A 112 -5.83 -1.65 21.01
CA ALA A 112 -6.87 -2.39 20.32
C ALA A 112 -7.69 -3.12 21.39
N LYS A 113 -8.84 -2.55 21.75
CA LYS A 113 -9.83 -3.26 22.54
C LYS A 113 -10.33 -4.36 21.62
N VAL A 114 -10.01 -5.60 21.98
CA VAL A 114 -10.72 -6.79 21.53
C VAL A 114 -12.19 -6.54 21.86
N ILE A 115 -12.97 -6.14 20.86
CA ILE A 115 -14.42 -6.09 20.97
C ILE A 115 -14.87 -7.53 20.77
N THR A 116 -15.15 -8.20 21.89
CA THR A 116 -15.92 -9.43 21.93
C THR A 116 -17.31 -9.12 21.39
N SER A 117 -17.58 -9.51 20.14
CA SER A 117 -18.91 -9.46 19.54
C SER A 117 -19.81 -10.51 20.20
N ALA A 118 -20.85 -10.07 20.91
CA ALA A 118 -21.96 -10.91 21.30
C ALA A 118 -22.86 -11.22 20.09
N PRO A 119 -23.56 -12.38 20.07
CA PRO A 119 -24.10 -12.95 18.84
C PRO A 119 -25.41 -12.28 18.45
N VAL A 120 -25.49 -11.80 17.21
CA VAL A 120 -26.79 -11.61 16.56
C VAL A 120 -27.09 -12.88 15.78
N ALA A 121 -28.01 -13.66 16.33
CA ALA A 121 -28.59 -14.79 15.66
C ALA A 121 -29.45 -14.32 14.48
N THR A 122 -29.17 -14.82 13.29
CA THR A 122 -30.12 -15.70 12.60
C THR A 122 -29.39 -16.41 11.47
N ALA A 123 -29.45 -17.74 11.52
CA ALA A 123 -28.99 -18.61 10.48
C ALA A 123 -29.66 -18.23 9.15
N ASN A 124 -28.86 -18.13 8.09
CA ASN A 124 -29.23 -18.66 6.79
C ASN A 124 -28.04 -19.47 6.29
N THR A 125 -28.00 -20.72 6.74
CA THR A 125 -27.46 -21.82 5.95
C THR A 125 -28.32 -21.94 4.70
N THR A 126 -27.94 -21.23 3.66
CA THR A 126 -28.36 -21.52 2.28
C THR A 126 -27.12 -21.63 1.42
N THR A 127 -26.60 -22.86 1.37
CA THR A 127 -25.92 -23.38 0.19
C THR A 127 -26.87 -23.27 -1.01
N ASN A 128 -26.91 -22.10 -1.65
CA ASN A 128 -27.57 -21.89 -2.94
C ASN A 128 -26.53 -21.67 -4.03
N SER A 129 -25.94 -22.79 -4.44
CA SER A 129 -25.40 -23.01 -5.77
C SER A 129 -26.51 -22.88 -6.83
N ASN A 130 -26.55 -21.74 -7.54
CA ASN A 130 -27.03 -21.59 -8.95
C ASN A 130 -27.16 -20.12 -9.44
N GLY A 131 -26.74 -19.12 -8.66
CA GLY A 131 -26.69 -17.72 -9.13
C GLY A 131 -25.45 -17.42 -9.97
N LYS A 132 -25.61 -16.57 -11.00
CA LYS A 132 -24.51 -15.95 -11.75
C LYS A 132 -23.68 -15.08 -10.81
N LEU A 133 -22.38 -15.35 -10.71
CA LEU A 133 -21.44 -14.59 -9.88
C LEU A 133 -21.22 -13.20 -10.49
N LYS A 134 -21.20 -12.14 -9.69
CA LYS A 134 -20.89 -10.77 -10.15
C LYS A 134 -19.44 -10.41 -9.85
N LEU A 135 -18.67 -10.16 -10.90
CA LEU A 135 -17.28 -9.75 -10.83
C LEU A 135 -17.16 -8.29 -11.29
N TRP A 136 -16.67 -7.43 -10.40
CA TRP A 136 -16.28 -6.06 -10.72
C TRP A 136 -14.78 -5.98 -10.99
N VAL A 137 -14.38 -5.27 -12.04
CA VAL A 137 -12.98 -5.03 -12.36
C VAL A 137 -12.77 -3.56 -12.67
N SER A 138 -11.92 -2.90 -11.87
CA SER A 138 -11.30 -1.62 -12.22
C SER A 138 -10.03 -1.89 -13.01
N ALA A 139 -10.07 -1.68 -14.32
CA ALA A 139 -8.93 -1.86 -15.19
C ALA A 139 -7.91 -0.73 -14.98
N GLN A 140 -6.64 -1.10 -14.87
CA GLN A 140 -5.56 -0.16 -14.58
C GLN A 140 -5.22 0.71 -15.80
N ASN A 141 -5.44 0.18 -17.00
CA ASN A 141 -5.30 0.91 -18.25
C ASN A 141 -6.28 0.39 -19.31
N SER A 142 -6.53 1.20 -20.35
CA SER A 142 -7.47 0.86 -21.43
C SER A 142 -7.01 -0.31 -22.31
N HIS A 143 -5.72 -0.60 -22.39
CA HIS A 143 -5.19 -1.71 -23.18
C HIS A 143 -5.54 -3.08 -22.57
N GLN A 144 -5.76 -3.15 -21.25
CA GLN A 144 -6.16 -4.38 -20.54
C GLN A 144 -7.61 -4.81 -20.81
N MET A 145 -8.46 -3.95 -21.40
CA MET A 145 -9.91 -4.21 -21.46
C MET A 145 -10.24 -5.54 -22.15
N ASN A 146 -9.59 -5.85 -23.28
CA ASN A 146 -9.78 -7.13 -23.97
C ASN A 146 -9.27 -8.31 -23.14
N GLY A 147 -8.12 -8.15 -22.47
CA GLY A 147 -7.56 -9.15 -21.58
C GLY A 147 -8.51 -9.53 -20.46
N TRP A 148 -9.27 -8.58 -19.90
CA TRP A 148 -10.26 -8.85 -18.84
C TRP A 148 -11.46 -9.70 -19.31
N TYR A 149 -11.88 -9.58 -20.57
CA TYR A 149 -12.90 -10.47 -21.12
C TYR A 149 -12.38 -11.91 -21.32
N PHE A 150 -11.12 -12.06 -21.75
CA PHE A 150 -10.48 -13.38 -21.82
C PHE A 150 -10.25 -13.98 -20.43
N PHE A 151 -9.84 -13.16 -19.47
CA PHE A 151 -9.75 -13.53 -18.06
C PHE A 151 -11.08 -14.04 -17.52
N ASN A 152 -12.17 -13.33 -17.78
CA ASN A 152 -13.49 -13.77 -17.33
C ASN A 152 -13.88 -15.12 -17.97
N THR A 153 -13.58 -15.32 -19.25
CA THR A 153 -13.84 -16.60 -19.92
C THR A 153 -12.99 -17.74 -19.33
N TYR A 154 -11.72 -17.47 -19.07
CA TYR A 154 -10.79 -18.39 -18.42
C TYR A 154 -11.30 -18.80 -17.03
N LEU A 155 -11.70 -17.82 -16.22
CA LEU A 155 -12.17 -18.03 -14.85
C LEU A 155 -13.47 -18.86 -14.83
N GLN A 156 -14.42 -18.56 -15.73
CA GLN A 156 -15.66 -19.34 -15.85
C GLN A 156 -15.39 -20.81 -16.21
N ARG A 157 -14.44 -21.09 -17.12
CA ARG A 157 -14.08 -22.46 -17.49
C ARG A 157 -13.49 -23.25 -16.33
N HIS A 158 -12.63 -22.63 -15.54
CA HIS A 158 -11.93 -23.29 -14.42
C HIS A 158 -12.80 -23.42 -13.17
N THR A 159 -13.74 -22.51 -12.96
CA THR A 159 -14.66 -22.56 -11.81
C THR A 159 -15.96 -23.31 -12.10
N GLY A 160 -16.30 -23.54 -13.38
CA GLY A 160 -17.57 -24.12 -13.78
C GLY A 160 -18.78 -23.24 -13.43
N ARG A 161 -18.57 -21.95 -13.20
CA ARG A 161 -19.61 -20.98 -12.82
C ARG A 161 -19.78 -19.91 -13.88
N GLU A 162 -21.02 -19.46 -14.08
CA GLU A 162 -21.29 -18.27 -14.90
C GLU A 162 -20.88 -17.02 -14.12
N ILE A 163 -20.14 -16.12 -14.76
CA ILE A 163 -19.65 -14.87 -14.16
C ILE A 163 -20.08 -13.67 -15.03
N HIS A 164 -20.83 -12.76 -14.43
CA HIS A 164 -21.11 -11.43 -14.97
C HIS A 164 -19.91 -10.52 -14.68
N LEU A 165 -19.21 -10.08 -15.73
CA LEU A 165 -18.15 -9.09 -15.60
C LEU A 165 -18.72 -7.68 -15.78
N GLU A 166 -18.54 -6.85 -14.76
CA GLU A 166 -18.66 -5.39 -14.81
C GLU A 166 -17.24 -4.79 -14.88
N LEU A 167 -16.86 -4.34 -16.07
CA LEU A 167 -15.54 -3.78 -16.33
C LEU A 167 -15.62 -2.25 -16.40
N VAL A 168 -14.88 -1.58 -15.52
CA VAL A 168 -14.76 -0.11 -15.46
C VAL A 168 -13.33 0.33 -15.67
N HIS A 169 -13.14 1.55 -16.17
CA HIS A 169 -11.82 2.14 -16.37
C HIS A 169 -11.88 3.67 -16.24
N GLY A 170 -11.16 4.21 -15.26
CA GLY A 170 -11.01 5.66 -15.08
C GLY A 170 -12.03 6.24 -14.10
N ALA A 171 -11.66 7.37 -13.50
CA ALA A 171 -12.31 7.97 -12.33
C ALA A 171 -13.83 8.18 -12.47
N MET A 172 -14.31 8.60 -13.64
CA MET A 172 -15.73 8.88 -13.88
C MET A 172 -16.60 7.61 -13.97
N SER A 173 -16.00 6.45 -14.29
CA SER A 173 -16.72 5.17 -14.39
C SER A 173 -16.70 4.37 -13.08
N GLU A 174 -15.79 4.73 -12.16
CA GLU A 174 -15.56 4.06 -10.88
C GLU A 174 -16.41 4.60 -9.73
N GLN A 175 -17.09 5.74 -9.91
CA GLN A 175 -18.07 6.31 -8.95
C GLN A 175 -19.41 5.55 -8.96
N SER A 176 -19.34 4.22 -8.93
CA SER A 176 -20.50 3.34 -8.95
C SER A 176 -20.97 3.02 -7.54
N SER A 177 -22.22 3.34 -7.26
CA SER A 177 -22.92 3.13 -5.98
C SER A 177 -23.29 1.66 -5.69
N ASN A 178 -22.56 0.69 -6.25
CA ASN A 178 -22.94 -0.73 -6.16
C ASN A 178 -21.74 -1.70 -6.05
N ILE A 179 -20.50 -1.21 -5.93
CA ILE A 179 -19.33 -2.10 -5.84
C ILE A 179 -19.42 -3.05 -4.63
N GLU A 180 -20.04 -2.60 -3.55
CA GLU A 180 -20.34 -3.37 -2.34
C GLU A 180 -21.40 -4.48 -2.54
N LEU A 181 -22.17 -4.43 -3.64
CA LEU A 181 -23.15 -5.45 -4.02
C LEU A 181 -22.54 -6.55 -4.91
N MET A 182 -21.25 -6.44 -5.22
CA MET A 182 -20.53 -7.39 -6.06
C MET A 182 -20.04 -8.57 -5.23
N ASP A 183 -19.95 -9.75 -5.85
CA ASP A 183 -19.51 -10.96 -5.17
C ASP A 183 -17.98 -11.00 -5.06
N ILE A 184 -17.31 -10.62 -6.15
CA ILE A 184 -15.85 -10.50 -6.26
C ILE A 184 -15.55 -9.14 -6.87
N VAL A 185 -14.53 -8.47 -6.34
CA VAL A 185 -14.05 -7.18 -6.87
C VAL A 185 -12.56 -7.27 -7.13
N PHE A 186 -12.09 -6.65 -8.20
CA PHE A 186 -10.71 -6.26 -8.42
C PHE A 186 -10.67 -4.75 -8.52
N THR A 187 -10.11 -4.06 -7.54
CA THR A 187 -10.21 -2.60 -7.47
C THR A 187 -8.97 -1.95 -6.88
N LYS A 188 -8.88 -0.63 -7.04
CA LYS A 188 -7.79 0.22 -6.53
C LYS A 188 -7.63 0.06 -5.02
N PRO A 189 -6.42 0.30 -4.47
CA PRO A 189 -6.13 0.13 -3.05
C PRO A 189 -7.08 0.93 -2.14
N PHE A 190 -7.53 2.11 -2.56
CA PHE A 190 -8.47 2.93 -1.77
C PHE A 190 -9.81 2.21 -1.58
N GLU A 191 -10.48 1.87 -2.69
CA GLU A 191 -11.77 1.17 -2.68
C GLU A 191 -11.66 -0.23 -2.07
N ALA A 192 -10.55 -0.94 -2.32
CA ALA A 192 -10.32 -2.23 -1.72
C ALA A 192 -10.26 -2.11 -0.20
N THR A 193 -9.49 -1.16 0.32
CA THR A 193 -9.38 -0.92 1.76
C THR A 193 -10.72 -0.54 2.37
N ARG A 194 -11.49 0.33 1.71
CA ARG A 194 -12.86 0.68 2.11
C ARG A 194 -13.74 -0.55 2.25
N LEU A 195 -13.77 -1.43 1.25
CA LEU A 195 -14.57 -2.67 1.29
C LEU A 195 -14.13 -3.65 2.38
N LEU A 196 -12.82 -3.78 2.63
CA LEU A 196 -12.30 -4.60 3.72
C LEU A 196 -12.79 -4.09 5.08
N MET A 197 -12.79 -2.76 5.26
CA MET A 197 -13.09 -2.12 6.55
C MET A 197 -14.57 -1.93 6.83
N GLU A 198 -15.34 -1.52 5.81
CA GLU A 198 -16.74 -1.11 5.96
C GLU A 198 -17.72 -2.22 5.60
N ASN A 199 -17.32 -3.14 4.71
CA ASN A 199 -18.19 -4.18 4.16
C ASN A 199 -17.72 -5.61 4.49
N ASN A 200 -16.64 -5.77 5.27
CA ASN A 200 -16.06 -7.05 5.67
C ASN A 200 -15.67 -7.96 4.50
N PHE A 201 -15.29 -7.37 3.36
CA PHE A 201 -14.72 -8.15 2.27
C PHE A 201 -13.43 -8.83 2.75
N SER A 202 -13.13 -9.99 2.18
CA SER A 202 -11.88 -10.71 2.45
C SER A 202 -10.89 -10.50 1.30
N PRO A 203 -9.63 -10.15 1.58
CA PRO A 203 -8.63 -9.97 0.53
C PRO A 203 -8.17 -11.33 -0.02
N LEU A 204 -7.99 -11.43 -1.33
CA LEU A 204 -7.64 -12.68 -2.02
C LEU A 204 -6.23 -12.62 -2.62
N LEU A 205 -6.04 -11.73 -3.60
CA LEU A 205 -4.86 -11.70 -4.46
C LEU A 205 -4.59 -10.29 -4.99
N HIS A 206 -3.32 -9.95 -5.20
CA HIS A 206 -2.91 -8.73 -5.90
C HIS A 206 -1.97 -9.09 -7.06
N PRO A 207 -1.87 -8.25 -8.11
CA PRO A 207 -0.92 -8.45 -9.19
C PRO A 207 0.51 -8.31 -8.69
N LEU A 208 1.41 -9.12 -9.23
CA LEU A 208 2.85 -8.97 -8.99
C LEU A 208 3.37 -7.68 -9.63
N ASN A 209 4.32 -7.02 -8.96
CA ASN A 209 5.06 -5.85 -9.46
C ASN A 209 4.20 -4.63 -9.87
N GLN A 210 2.97 -4.52 -9.38
CA GLN A 210 2.06 -3.42 -9.74
C GLN A 210 1.57 -2.66 -8.51
N ASN A 211 2.47 -1.83 -8.00
CA ASN A 211 2.20 -0.95 -6.87
C ASN A 211 1.84 0.46 -7.35
N GLU A 212 0.94 1.10 -6.61
CA GLU A 212 0.54 2.48 -6.78
C GLU A 212 1.37 3.36 -5.83
N GLU A 213 2.34 4.05 -6.40
CA GLU A 213 3.20 5.00 -5.68
C GLU A 213 2.89 6.43 -6.14
N VAL A 214 3.17 7.41 -5.29
CA VAL A 214 2.99 8.84 -5.58
C VAL A 214 4.32 9.52 -5.88
N THR A 215 4.31 10.42 -6.87
CA THR A 215 5.38 11.39 -7.10
C THR A 215 4.87 12.78 -6.74
N LEU A 216 5.67 13.52 -5.98
CA LEU A 216 5.44 14.92 -5.64
C LEU A 216 6.22 15.80 -6.60
N LEU A 217 5.49 16.59 -7.37
CA LEU A 217 6.05 17.41 -8.44
C LEU A 217 5.81 18.89 -8.18
N VAL A 218 6.79 19.70 -8.54
CA VAL A 218 6.70 21.16 -8.59
C VAL A 218 7.07 21.61 -10.00
N ARG A 219 6.88 22.91 -10.32
CA ARG A 219 7.37 23.45 -11.58
C ARG A 219 8.90 23.47 -11.59
N ALA A 220 9.50 23.22 -12.76
CA ALA A 220 10.96 23.25 -12.91
C ALA A 220 11.56 24.63 -12.59
N ASP A 221 10.81 25.71 -12.80
CA ASP A 221 11.22 27.09 -12.50
C ASP A 221 10.91 27.53 -11.06
N ASP A 222 10.37 26.64 -10.21
CA ASP A 222 10.11 26.94 -8.81
C ASP A 222 11.42 26.97 -8.01
N LYS A 223 11.64 28.07 -7.30
CA LYS A 223 12.87 28.35 -6.54
C LYS A 223 12.94 27.62 -5.20
N ARG A 224 11.82 27.10 -4.70
CA ARG A 224 11.76 26.36 -3.42
C ARG A 224 12.33 24.96 -3.63
N GLU A 225 13.34 24.56 -2.88
CA GLU A 225 14.08 23.32 -3.16
C GLU A 225 13.54 22.15 -2.35
N LYS A 226 13.13 22.39 -1.10
CA LYS A 226 12.73 21.36 -0.14
C LYS A 226 11.27 21.49 0.25
N ILE A 227 10.65 20.39 0.69
CA ILE A 227 9.27 20.38 1.19
C ILE A 227 9.03 21.44 2.28
N SER A 228 10.02 21.66 3.15
CA SER A 228 9.96 22.68 4.21
C SER A 228 9.74 24.10 3.68
N ASP A 229 10.10 24.39 2.43
CA ASP A 229 10.01 25.72 1.84
C ASP A 229 8.58 26.07 1.39
N PHE A 230 7.66 25.09 1.40
CA PHE A 230 6.27 25.22 0.95
C PHE A 230 5.31 25.55 2.10
N HIS A 231 5.67 26.52 2.95
CA HIS A 231 4.78 27.02 3.99
C HIS A 231 3.49 27.59 3.39
N ASN A 232 2.32 27.11 3.85
CA ASN A 232 1.01 27.47 3.29
C ASN A 232 0.90 27.18 1.78
N GLY A 233 1.64 26.18 1.30
CA GLY A 233 1.59 25.74 -0.09
C GLY A 233 0.27 25.09 -0.44
N LYS A 234 -0.13 25.25 -1.70
CA LYS A 234 -1.31 24.62 -2.26
C LYS A 234 -0.94 23.32 -2.97
N VAL A 235 -1.47 22.22 -2.47
CA VAL A 235 -1.36 20.89 -3.06
C VAL A 235 -2.56 20.66 -3.99
N ILE A 236 -2.29 20.13 -5.18
CA ILE A 236 -3.31 19.68 -6.13
C ILE A 236 -3.14 18.18 -6.40
N THR A 237 -4.25 17.46 -6.46
CA THR A 237 -4.30 16.07 -6.92
C THR A 237 -5.58 15.83 -7.73
N ALA A 238 -5.75 14.62 -8.28
CA ALA A 238 -6.98 14.24 -8.97
C ALA A 238 -8.17 14.14 -8.00
N THR A 239 -8.08 13.29 -6.99
CA THR A 239 -9.18 12.99 -6.06
C THR A 239 -8.69 12.75 -4.63
N ALA A 240 -9.55 12.98 -3.65
CA ALA A 240 -9.31 12.65 -2.25
C ALA A 240 -9.37 11.13 -2.02
N ASP A 241 -10.18 10.42 -2.81
CA ASP A 241 -10.42 8.98 -2.67
C ASP A 241 -9.35 8.17 -3.41
N SER A 242 -8.07 8.38 -3.07
CA SER A 242 -6.95 7.69 -3.73
C SER A 242 -5.76 7.48 -2.81
N PHE A 243 -5.01 6.39 -3.01
CA PHE A 243 -3.74 6.20 -2.32
C PHE A 243 -2.66 7.18 -2.78
N VAL A 244 -2.74 7.73 -4.00
CA VAL A 244 -1.94 8.89 -4.43
C VAL A 244 -2.08 10.05 -3.44
N TYR A 245 -3.31 10.40 -3.05
CA TYR A 245 -3.55 11.44 -2.06
C TYR A 245 -3.05 11.06 -0.66
N LEU A 246 -3.41 9.85 -0.18
CA LEU A 246 -3.05 9.41 1.17
C LEU A 246 -1.52 9.29 1.36
N LEU A 247 -0.82 8.68 0.40
CA LEU A 247 0.64 8.56 0.44
C LEU A 247 1.30 9.93 0.33
N GLY A 248 0.79 10.81 -0.53
CA GLY A 248 1.37 12.15 -0.70
C GLY A 248 1.27 12.97 0.57
N ARG A 249 0.12 12.91 1.25
CA ARG A 249 -0.07 13.53 2.57
C ARG A 249 0.89 12.97 3.60
N PHE A 250 1.02 11.66 3.65
CA PHE A 250 1.90 11.00 4.60
C PHE A 250 3.37 11.38 4.38
N LEU A 251 3.84 11.42 3.13
CA LEU A 251 5.17 11.92 2.81
C LEU A 251 5.40 13.35 3.31
N LEU A 252 4.46 14.27 3.04
CA LEU A 252 4.61 15.67 3.46
C LEU A 252 4.64 15.83 4.99
N GLU A 253 3.71 15.20 5.70
CA GLU A 253 3.61 15.27 7.17
C GLU A 253 4.88 14.73 7.85
N GLU A 254 5.52 13.71 7.27
CA GLU A 254 6.73 13.11 7.82
C GLU A 254 8.00 13.95 7.53
N THR A 255 7.92 14.94 6.63
CA THR A 255 9.07 15.81 6.28
C THR A 255 8.99 17.17 6.92
N ALA A 256 7.79 17.74 6.99
CA ALA A 256 7.55 19.07 7.48
C ALA A 256 6.55 18.99 8.61
N SER A 257 7.09 18.83 9.83
CA SER A 257 6.33 19.00 11.04
C SER A 257 5.81 20.45 11.06
N ALA A 258 4.50 20.62 10.87
CA ALA A 258 3.75 21.88 10.91
C ALA A 258 3.67 22.78 9.65
N THR A 259 3.85 22.28 8.42
CA THR A 259 3.33 23.03 7.25
C THR A 259 1.83 22.83 7.13
N GLN A 260 1.06 23.88 7.44
CA GLN A 260 -0.34 23.96 7.03
C GLN A 260 -0.36 24.03 5.50
N LEU A 261 -1.03 23.06 4.86
CA LEU A 261 -1.09 22.93 3.41
C LEU A 261 -2.56 22.89 2.99
N ASP A 262 -2.85 23.56 1.88
CA ASP A 262 -4.19 23.60 1.32
C ASP A 262 -4.33 22.55 0.22
N TYR A 263 -5.24 21.60 0.41
CA TYR A 263 -5.46 20.53 -0.56
C TYR A 263 -6.62 20.87 -1.49
N SER A 264 -6.41 20.61 -2.78
CA SER A 264 -7.42 20.81 -3.81
C SER A 264 -7.48 19.61 -4.75
N PHE A 265 -8.67 19.40 -5.33
CA PHE A 265 -8.97 18.24 -6.14
C PHE A 265 -9.48 18.69 -7.51
N SER A 266 -8.81 18.24 -8.57
CA SER A 266 -9.12 18.65 -9.94
C SER A 266 -10.14 17.73 -10.63
N GLY A 267 -10.30 16.52 -10.11
CA GLY A 267 -11.03 15.38 -10.68
C GLY A 267 -10.18 14.51 -11.62
N HIS A 268 -9.10 15.03 -12.22
CA HIS A 268 -8.33 14.33 -13.25
C HIS A 268 -6.85 14.74 -13.24
N ASP A 269 -5.94 13.77 -13.37
CA ASP A 269 -4.49 14.00 -13.31
C ASP A 269 -3.99 15.07 -14.28
N ILE A 270 -4.47 15.05 -15.54
CA ILE A 270 -4.06 16.02 -16.56
C ILE A 270 -4.49 17.44 -16.19
N LYS A 271 -5.67 17.60 -15.57
CA LYS A 271 -6.15 18.90 -15.10
C LYS A 271 -5.33 19.38 -13.91
N ALA A 272 -5.01 18.49 -12.95
CA ALA A 272 -4.11 18.81 -11.84
C ALA A 272 -2.74 19.29 -12.33
N LEU A 273 -2.17 18.58 -13.31
CA LEU A 273 -0.91 18.95 -13.96
C LEU A 273 -0.98 20.32 -14.65
N GLN A 274 -2.05 20.59 -15.39
CA GLN A 274 -2.25 21.91 -16.00
C GLN A 274 -2.37 23.03 -14.97
N MET A 275 -3.02 22.78 -13.83
CA MET A 275 -3.14 23.75 -12.74
C MET A 275 -1.77 24.05 -12.11
N LEU A 276 -0.92 23.03 -11.90
CA LEU A 276 0.45 23.22 -11.42
C LEU A 276 1.27 24.09 -12.38
N LEU A 277 1.28 23.74 -13.67
CA LEU A 277 2.05 24.45 -14.71
C LEU A 277 1.57 25.90 -14.90
N LYS A 278 0.30 26.21 -14.62
CA LYS A 278 -0.27 27.56 -14.66
C LYS A 278 -0.04 28.39 -13.38
N GLY A 279 0.67 27.86 -12.38
CA GLY A 279 0.87 28.59 -11.12
C GLY A 279 -0.33 28.58 -10.18
N GLN A 280 -1.33 27.73 -10.42
CA GLN A 280 -2.56 27.68 -9.61
C GLN A 280 -2.46 26.73 -8.42
N ALA A 281 -1.35 26.00 -8.32
CA ALA A 281 -0.94 25.14 -7.22
C ALA A 281 0.60 25.14 -7.14
N ASP A 282 1.12 24.72 -6.00
CA ASP A 282 2.55 24.67 -5.70
C ASP A 282 3.12 23.26 -5.85
N ILE A 283 2.38 22.26 -5.37
CA ILE A 283 2.78 20.85 -5.38
C ILE A 283 1.68 20.04 -6.04
N LEU A 284 2.06 19.13 -6.93
CA LEU A 284 1.18 18.12 -7.53
C LEU A 284 1.48 16.76 -6.93
N PHE A 285 0.44 16.07 -6.48
CA PHE A 285 0.49 14.62 -6.27
C PHE A 285 -0.04 13.93 -7.51
N ILE A 286 0.72 12.99 -8.03
CA ILE A 286 0.32 12.19 -9.19
C ILE A 286 0.87 10.77 -9.03
N ALA A 287 0.18 9.78 -9.59
CA ALA A 287 0.71 8.42 -9.63
C ALA A 287 2.05 8.39 -10.37
N THR A 288 3.02 7.65 -9.84
CA THR A 288 4.39 7.56 -10.37
C THR A 288 4.40 7.05 -11.81
N GLU A 289 3.58 6.05 -12.12
CA GLU A 289 3.44 5.53 -13.48
C GLU A 289 2.84 6.57 -14.43
N THR A 290 1.87 7.37 -13.97
CA THR A 290 1.33 8.48 -14.79
C THR A 290 2.40 9.53 -15.07
N TYR A 291 3.23 9.90 -14.09
CA TYR A 291 4.37 10.81 -14.30
C TYR A 291 5.39 10.25 -15.31
N ARG A 292 5.75 8.97 -15.18
CA ARG A 292 6.65 8.27 -16.11
C ARG A 292 6.08 8.24 -17.53
N GLY A 293 4.76 8.11 -17.68
CA GLY A 293 4.06 8.13 -18.96
C GLY A 293 3.96 9.50 -19.64
N LEU A 294 4.29 10.61 -18.96
CA LEU A 294 4.26 11.94 -19.57
C LEU A 294 5.30 12.10 -20.70
N SER A 295 5.06 13.03 -21.61
CA SER A 295 6.06 13.36 -22.64
C SER A 295 7.33 13.96 -22.02
N SER A 296 8.49 13.77 -22.64
CA SER A 296 9.75 14.39 -22.18
C SER A 296 9.66 15.91 -22.08
N LEU A 297 8.95 16.56 -23.01
CA LEU A 297 8.70 18.01 -22.97
C LEU A 297 7.96 18.41 -21.69
N THR A 298 6.92 17.65 -21.33
CA THR A 298 6.16 17.88 -20.10
C THR A 298 6.99 17.63 -18.86
N ARG A 299 7.75 16.52 -18.82
CA ARG A 299 8.62 16.21 -17.68
C ARG A 299 9.70 17.27 -17.45
N ASN A 300 10.25 17.87 -18.51
CA ASN A 300 11.24 18.95 -18.40
C ASN A 300 10.68 20.25 -17.79
N MET A 301 9.35 20.44 -17.76
CA MET A 301 8.70 21.57 -17.08
C MET A 301 8.43 21.28 -15.59
N LEU A 302 8.78 20.09 -15.12
CA LEU A 302 8.50 19.60 -13.78
C LEU A 302 9.80 19.26 -13.08
N ARG A 303 9.79 19.36 -11.75
CA ARG A 303 10.85 18.86 -10.89
C ARG A 303 10.24 17.98 -9.82
N GLU A 304 10.79 16.79 -9.66
CA GLU A 304 10.46 15.91 -8.54
C GLU A 304 11.07 16.46 -7.26
N ILE A 305 10.23 16.62 -6.23
CA ILE A 305 10.69 16.98 -4.88
C ILE A 305 10.68 15.77 -3.95
N ASP A 306 9.90 14.74 -4.28
CA ASP A 306 9.77 13.52 -3.49
C ASP A 306 9.02 12.42 -4.23
N GLN A 307 9.18 11.18 -3.78
CA GLN A 307 8.45 10.03 -4.31
C GLN A 307 8.27 8.96 -3.22
N SER A 308 7.16 8.23 -3.25
CA SER A 308 6.99 7.04 -2.41
C SER A 308 7.58 5.79 -3.07
N GLU A 309 8.07 4.87 -2.23
CA GLU A 309 8.48 3.51 -2.60
C GLU A 309 8.08 2.54 -1.48
N THR A 310 6.79 2.35 -1.31
CA THR A 310 6.24 1.62 -0.16
C THR A 310 5.97 0.14 -0.44
N GLY A 311 5.56 -0.18 -1.67
CA GLY A 311 5.35 -1.53 -2.14
C GLY A 311 4.13 -2.26 -1.56
N PHE A 312 3.17 -1.55 -0.94
CA PHE A 312 1.97 -2.17 -0.35
C PHE A 312 0.64 -1.63 -0.89
N ALA A 313 0.65 -0.48 -1.58
CA ALA A 313 -0.54 0.03 -2.23
C ALA A 313 -0.68 -0.66 -3.60
N PHE A 314 -1.64 -1.56 -3.77
CA PHE A 314 -1.85 -2.30 -5.01
C PHE A 314 -3.34 -2.51 -5.28
N HIS A 315 -3.69 -2.80 -6.53
CA HIS A 315 -5.03 -3.30 -6.82
C HIS A 315 -5.22 -4.67 -6.15
N LEU A 316 -6.42 -4.93 -5.65
CA LEU A 316 -6.69 -6.08 -4.82
C LEU A 316 -7.96 -6.78 -5.27
N PHE A 317 -7.85 -8.10 -5.46
CA PHE A 317 -9.01 -8.96 -5.48
C PHE A 317 -9.56 -9.11 -4.07
N CYS A 318 -10.85 -8.85 -3.89
CA CYS A 318 -11.55 -9.11 -2.64
C CYS A 318 -12.83 -9.90 -2.90
N ALA A 319 -13.24 -10.73 -1.94
CA ALA A 319 -14.52 -11.45 -1.95
C ALA A 319 -15.47 -10.89 -0.89
N ALA A 320 -16.74 -10.76 -1.25
CA ALA A 320 -17.79 -10.47 -0.29
C ALA A 320 -17.91 -11.60 0.77
N PRO A 321 -18.43 -11.31 1.97
CA PRO A 321 -18.53 -12.30 3.06
C PRO A 321 -19.23 -13.61 2.67
N HIS A 322 -20.28 -13.55 1.85
CA HIS A 322 -21.03 -14.72 1.39
C HIS A 322 -20.32 -15.51 0.28
N CYS A 323 -19.18 -15.04 -0.22
CA CYS A 323 -18.40 -15.65 -1.28
C CYS A 323 -17.05 -16.21 -0.82
N ALA A 324 -16.82 -16.39 0.49
CA ALA A 324 -15.54 -16.88 1.00
C ALA A 324 -15.06 -18.20 0.35
N ASP A 325 -15.96 -19.19 0.19
CA ASP A 325 -15.65 -20.47 -0.45
C ASP A 325 -15.27 -20.28 -1.93
N VAL A 326 -16.04 -19.45 -2.65
CA VAL A 326 -15.80 -19.13 -4.05
C VAL A 326 -14.49 -18.36 -4.22
N GLY A 327 -14.20 -17.43 -3.33
CA GLY A 327 -12.96 -16.67 -3.28
C GLY A 327 -11.75 -17.58 -3.11
N SER A 328 -11.87 -18.64 -2.30
CA SER A 328 -10.81 -19.65 -2.14
C SER A 328 -10.54 -20.42 -3.45
N VAL A 329 -11.60 -20.83 -4.16
CA VAL A 329 -11.48 -21.49 -5.47
C VAL A 329 -10.86 -20.56 -6.51
N ILE A 330 -11.33 -19.31 -6.59
CA ILE A 330 -10.77 -18.30 -7.50
C ILE A 330 -9.29 -18.09 -7.20
N THR A 331 -8.93 -17.98 -5.92
CA THR A 331 -7.54 -17.79 -5.50
C THR A 331 -6.64 -18.93 -6.00
N GLU A 332 -7.08 -20.17 -5.87
CA GLU A 332 -6.35 -21.35 -6.36
C GLU A 332 -6.21 -21.32 -7.90
N VAL A 333 -7.29 -21.02 -8.61
CA VAL A 333 -7.28 -20.92 -10.09
C VAL A 333 -6.28 -19.87 -10.57
N LEU A 334 -6.27 -18.69 -9.93
CA LEU A 334 -5.45 -17.57 -10.35
C LEU A 334 -3.96 -17.79 -10.03
N LEU A 335 -3.63 -18.38 -8.88
CA LEU A 335 -2.24 -18.71 -8.54
C LEU A 335 -1.62 -19.76 -9.46
N ASN A 336 -2.44 -20.60 -10.10
CA ASN A 336 -1.99 -21.65 -11.02
C ASN A 336 -1.98 -21.22 -12.50
N MET A 337 -2.33 -19.96 -12.82
CA MET A 337 -2.37 -19.47 -14.21
C MET A 337 -1.03 -19.63 -14.94
N GLU A 338 0.09 -19.44 -14.26
CA GLU A 338 1.42 -19.59 -14.87
C GLU A 338 1.72 -21.02 -15.29
N GLN A 339 1.04 -22.02 -14.70
CA GLN A 339 1.22 -23.43 -15.05
C GLN A 339 0.40 -23.82 -16.29
N ASP A 340 -0.68 -23.11 -16.58
CA ASP A 340 -1.50 -23.33 -17.77
C ASP A 340 -1.12 -22.44 -18.96
N SER A 341 -1.16 -23.01 -20.16
CA SER A 341 -0.89 -22.29 -21.40
C SER A 341 -1.91 -21.18 -21.70
N GLN A 342 -3.20 -21.39 -21.42
CA GLN A 342 -4.21 -20.34 -21.60
C GLN A 342 -4.07 -19.29 -20.52
N GLY A 343 -3.82 -19.70 -19.27
CA GLY A 343 -3.52 -18.82 -18.15
C GLY A 343 -2.37 -17.86 -18.45
N ARG A 344 -1.22 -18.36 -18.94
CA ARG A 344 -0.08 -17.51 -19.35
C ARG A 344 -0.43 -16.52 -20.45
N GLN A 345 -1.25 -16.90 -21.43
CA GLN A 345 -1.69 -15.98 -22.48
C GLN A 345 -2.58 -14.87 -21.90
N VAL A 346 -3.52 -15.21 -21.01
CA VAL A 346 -4.38 -14.23 -20.34
C VAL A 346 -3.55 -13.24 -19.50
N LEU A 347 -2.56 -13.74 -18.75
CA LEU A 347 -1.63 -12.88 -18.01
C LEU A 347 -0.88 -11.91 -18.94
N ALA A 348 -0.38 -12.41 -20.08
CA ALA A 348 0.27 -11.57 -21.08
C ALA A 348 -0.67 -10.52 -21.69
N ASP A 349 -1.92 -10.88 -22.00
CA ASP A 349 -2.92 -9.95 -22.52
C ASP A 349 -3.32 -8.87 -21.51
N LEU A 350 -3.23 -9.16 -20.21
CA LEU A 350 -3.41 -8.20 -19.12
C LEU A 350 -2.13 -7.41 -18.79
N GLY A 351 -0.97 -7.78 -19.34
CA GLY A 351 0.33 -7.22 -18.97
C GLY A 351 0.69 -7.46 -17.51
N LEU A 352 0.36 -8.65 -16.98
CA LEU A 352 0.62 -9.06 -15.60
C LEU A 352 1.63 -10.19 -15.56
N ASP A 353 2.56 -10.12 -14.62
CA ASP A 353 3.54 -11.20 -14.40
C ASP A 353 2.92 -12.41 -13.69
N GLY A 354 1.87 -12.18 -12.91
CA GLY A 354 1.21 -13.19 -12.10
C GLY A 354 0.48 -12.58 -10.91
N TRP A 355 0.09 -13.43 -9.97
CA TRP A 355 -0.68 -13.06 -8.78
C TRP A 355 0.03 -13.51 -7.50
N SER A 356 -0.14 -12.75 -6.41
CA SER A 356 0.31 -13.15 -5.08
C SER A 356 -0.78 -12.91 -4.05
N LYS A 357 -0.78 -13.73 -2.99
CA LYS A 357 -1.60 -13.46 -1.80
C LYS A 357 -1.00 -12.26 -1.06
N PRO A 358 -1.83 -11.29 -0.64
CA PRO A 358 -1.36 -10.21 0.20
C PRO A 358 -0.94 -10.76 1.57
N LYS A 359 0.13 -10.21 2.12
CA LYS A 359 0.56 -10.48 3.50
C LYS A 359 -0.30 -9.69 4.47
N GLN A 360 -0.47 -10.21 5.67
CA GLN A 360 -1.24 -9.52 6.71
C GLN A 360 -0.66 -8.11 7.00
N ASP A 361 0.66 -7.96 6.99
CA ASP A 361 1.30 -6.65 7.21
C ASP A 361 1.00 -5.65 6.09
N GLU A 362 0.87 -6.10 4.84
CA GLU A 362 0.48 -5.24 3.72
C GLU A 362 -0.95 -4.73 3.90
N ILE A 363 -1.87 -5.62 4.30
CA ILE A 363 -3.25 -5.25 4.63
C ILE A 363 -3.29 -4.29 5.83
N ASN A 364 -2.47 -4.53 6.85
CA ASN A 364 -2.38 -3.64 8.01
C ASN A 364 -1.87 -2.24 7.62
N MET A 365 -0.90 -2.15 6.70
CA MET A 365 -0.37 -0.87 6.20
C MET A 365 -1.41 -0.10 5.38
N LEU A 366 -2.15 -0.78 4.50
CA LEU A 366 -3.30 -0.21 3.80
C LEU A 366 -4.32 0.38 4.78
N ALA A 367 -4.76 -0.43 5.75
CA ALA A 367 -5.76 -0.03 6.74
C ALA A 367 -5.26 1.10 7.64
N MET A 368 -4.00 1.09 8.07
CA MET A 368 -3.42 2.13 8.93
C MET A 368 -3.45 3.49 8.21
N LEU A 369 -2.98 3.54 6.95
CA LEU A 369 -2.95 4.78 6.19
C LEU A 369 -4.36 5.30 5.89
N PHE A 370 -5.27 4.39 5.50
CA PHE A 370 -6.68 4.72 5.28
C PHE A 370 -7.32 5.31 6.53
N ASN A 371 -7.18 4.66 7.69
CA ASN A 371 -7.76 5.14 8.95
C ASN A 371 -7.16 6.46 9.42
N ARG A 372 -5.86 6.67 9.23
CA ARG A 372 -5.18 7.92 9.64
C ARG A 372 -5.83 9.15 9.00
N TYR A 373 -6.25 9.04 7.74
CA TYR A 373 -6.76 10.17 6.98
C TYR A 373 -8.29 10.18 6.83
N MET A 374 -8.91 9.03 6.61
CA MET A 374 -10.36 8.92 6.45
C MET A 374 -11.09 8.79 7.79
N GLY A 375 -10.50 8.09 8.78
CA GLY A 375 -11.12 7.88 10.09
C GLY A 375 -11.28 9.16 10.91
N ASN A 376 -10.42 10.16 10.68
CA ASN A 376 -10.49 11.46 11.35
C ASN A 376 -11.50 12.43 10.72
N GLU A 377 -11.86 12.26 9.44
CA GLU A 377 -12.88 13.09 8.78
C GLU A 377 -14.29 12.77 9.28
N SER A 378 -14.56 11.50 9.63
CA SER A 378 -15.83 11.07 10.23
C SER A 378 -16.09 11.69 11.62
N GLN A 379 -15.06 12.00 12.41
CA GLN A 379 -15.23 12.69 13.69
C GLN A 379 -15.48 14.20 13.52
N ASN A 380 -14.88 14.83 12.50
CA ASN A 380 -15.12 16.24 12.19
C ASN A 380 -16.48 16.47 11.50
N ALA A 381 -16.99 15.52 10.71
CA ALA A 381 -18.32 15.60 10.12
C ALA A 381 -19.44 15.59 11.18
N ILE A 382 -19.27 14.85 12.28
CA ILE A 382 -20.23 14.82 13.40
C ILE A 382 -20.18 16.13 14.22
N ALA A 383 -19.02 16.79 14.28
CA ALA A 383 -18.86 18.07 15.00
C ALA A 383 -19.46 19.28 14.26
N VAL A 384 -19.60 19.22 12.93
CA VAL A 384 -20.17 20.30 12.11
C VAL A 384 -21.70 20.17 11.96
N GLY A 385 -22.27 18.97 12.17
CA GLY A 385 -23.72 18.74 12.16
C GLY A 385 -24.47 19.12 13.45
N SER A 386 -23.78 19.72 14.43
CA SER A 386 -24.35 20.10 15.73
C SER A 386 -24.27 21.61 16.00
N LYS A 387 -24.70 22.42 15.03
CA LYS A 387 -25.01 23.84 15.26
C LYS A 387 -26.32 24.24 14.58
#